data_AF-A0A2T1G640-F1
#
_entry.id   AF-A0A2T1G640-F1
#
_cell.length_a   1.000
_cell.length_b   1.000
_cell.length_c   1.000
_cell.angle_alpha   90.00
_cell.angle_beta   90.00
_cell.angle_gamma   90.00
#
_symmetry.space_group_name_H-M   'P 1'
#
loop_
_entity.id
_entity.type
_entity.pdbx_description
1 polymer ?
#
loop_
_entity_poly.entity_id
_entity_poly.type
_entity_poly.pdbx_seq_one_letter_code
_entity_poly.pdbx_strand_id
1 'polypeptide(L)'
;MLRTWTDTHYKLEDDDWLYIATHEEQSSASLVCPGYARDGEGFSIHFTPAHLETLENLLAALRIIKAQQEAIVDYTYPEPKQTKHLIRQSKMAGSSATEPATH
;
A
#
# COMPACT_ATOMS: atom_id res chain seq x y z
N MET A 1 38.66 6.07 -9.92
CA MET A 1 37.75 6.64 -8.90
C MET A 1 36.40 6.86 -9.55
N LEU A 2 35.43 5.99 -9.30
CA LEU A 2 34.05 6.21 -9.74
C LEU A 2 33.45 7.34 -8.89
N ARG A 3 33.32 8.53 -9.48
CA ARG A 3 32.54 9.65 -8.91
C ARG A 3 31.10 9.47 -9.35
N THR A 4 30.24 8.96 -8.48
CA THR A 4 28.78 9.03 -8.66
C THR A 4 28.24 10.11 -7.74
N TRP A 5 28.18 11.34 -8.24
CA TRP A 5 27.51 12.46 -7.58
C TRP A 5 26.38 12.95 -8.49
N THR A 6 25.34 12.14 -8.54
CA THR A 6 23.96 12.55 -8.83
C THR A 6 23.13 11.44 -8.20
N ASP A 7 22.20 11.76 -7.30
CA ASP A 7 21.36 10.78 -6.61
C ASP A 7 20.57 9.97 -7.64
N THR A 8 21.19 8.90 -8.15
CA THR A 8 20.66 8.11 -9.22
C THR A 8 19.72 7.11 -8.58
N HIS A 9 18.43 7.41 -8.70
CA HIS A 9 17.37 6.56 -8.19
C HIS A 9 17.09 5.46 -9.21
N TYR A 10 17.40 4.22 -8.87
CA TYR A 10 17.04 3.04 -9.65
C TYR A 10 15.75 2.46 -9.07
N LYS A 11 14.67 2.43 -9.86
CA LYS A 11 13.38 1.84 -9.47
C LYS A 11 13.31 0.41 -10.00
N LEU A 12 13.50 -0.56 -9.14
CA LEU A 12 13.35 -1.97 -9.51
C LEU A 12 11.85 -2.29 -9.67
N GLU A 13 11.51 -2.95 -10.78
CA GLU A 13 10.19 -3.52 -11.05
C GLU A 13 10.18 -5.02 -10.70
N ASP A 14 8.99 -5.61 -10.53
CA ASP A 14 8.85 -7.01 -10.10
C ASP A 14 9.46 -8.03 -11.09
N ASP A 15 9.52 -7.67 -12.38
CA ASP A 15 10.07 -8.50 -13.45
C ASP A 15 11.59 -8.34 -13.63
N ASP A 16 12.23 -7.46 -12.86
CA ASP A 16 13.67 -7.23 -12.96
C ASP A 16 14.45 -8.44 -12.44
N TRP A 17 15.41 -8.91 -13.24
CA TRP A 17 16.29 -10.00 -12.84
C TRP A 17 17.29 -9.52 -11.77
N LEU A 18 17.14 -10.02 -10.55
CA LEU A 18 18.01 -9.71 -9.42
C LEU A 18 18.62 -10.99 -8.84
N TYR A 19 19.89 -10.94 -8.45
CA TYR A 19 20.50 -12.04 -7.69
C TYR A 19 21.49 -11.53 -6.64
N ILE A 20 21.76 -12.37 -5.64
CA ILE A 20 22.73 -12.11 -4.57
C ILE A 20 24.01 -12.89 -4.86
N ALA A 21 25.14 -12.19 -4.93
CA ALA A 21 26.47 -12.79 -4.98
C ALA A 21 27.14 -12.66 -3.61
N THR A 22 27.65 -13.77 -3.06
CA THR A 22 28.38 -13.81 -1.80
C THR A 22 29.88 -13.87 -2.03
N HIS A 23 30.65 -13.07 -1.30
CA HIS A 23 32.11 -13.00 -1.39
C HIS A 23 32.71 -13.38 -0.03
N GLU A 24 32.90 -14.68 0.19
CA GLU A 24 33.31 -15.22 1.51
C GLU A 24 34.65 -14.66 1.98
N GLU A 25 35.63 -14.55 1.09
CA GLU A 25 36.96 -14.00 1.39
C GLU A 25 36.93 -12.54 1.85
N GLN A 26 35.87 -11.81 1.49
CA GLN A 26 35.69 -10.39 1.81
C GLN A 26 34.62 -10.16 2.88
N SER A 27 34.02 -11.24 3.40
CA SER A 27 32.90 -11.18 4.35
C SER A 27 31.81 -10.21 3.89
N SER A 28 31.40 -10.33 2.62
CA SER A 28 30.48 -9.38 2.00
C SER A 28 29.52 -10.06 1.02
N ALA A 29 28.48 -9.34 0.65
CA ALA A 29 27.50 -9.76 -0.34
C ALA A 29 27.13 -8.59 -1.26
N SER A 30 26.71 -8.90 -2.48
CA SER A 30 26.26 -7.90 -3.45
C SER A 30 24.88 -8.25 -3.99
N LEU A 31 24.00 -7.26 -4.01
CA LEU A 31 22.77 -7.30 -4.82
C LEU A 31 23.16 -6.87 -6.23
N VAL A 32 22.96 -7.76 -7.20
CA VAL A 32 23.33 -7.52 -8.60
C VAL A 32 22.07 -7.40 -9.45
N CYS A 33 22.00 -6.33 -10.24
CA CYS A 33 20.96 -6.07 -11.23
C CYS A 33 21.61 -5.94 -12.63
N PRO A 34 21.65 -7.02 -13.43
CA PRO A 34 22.22 -6.99 -14.77
C PRO A 34 21.42 -6.09 -15.71
N GLY A 35 22.11 -5.32 -16.56
CA GLY A 35 21.48 -4.62 -17.69
C GLY A 35 20.54 -3.45 -17.36
N TYR A 36 20.48 -2.99 -16.11
CA TYR A 36 19.55 -1.93 -15.70
C TYR A 36 19.96 -0.53 -16.20
N ALA A 37 21.24 -0.24 -16.46
CA ALA A 37 21.60 1.05 -17.06
C ALA A 37 21.34 1.09 -18.57
N ARG A 38 21.00 2.29 -19.05
CA ARG A 38 20.71 2.62 -20.45
C ARG A 38 21.79 2.18 -21.45
N ASP A 39 23.01 1.91 -20.97
CA ASP A 39 24.18 1.51 -21.76
C ASP A 39 24.50 0.00 -21.67
N GLY A 40 23.65 -0.80 -21.00
CA GLY A 40 23.84 -2.25 -20.82
C GLY A 40 24.76 -2.63 -19.66
N GLU A 41 25.32 -1.65 -18.94
CA GLU A 41 26.04 -1.88 -17.70
C GLU A 41 25.03 -2.01 -16.55
N GLY A 42 24.96 -3.18 -15.91
CA GLY A 42 24.14 -3.34 -14.71
C GLY A 42 24.66 -2.49 -13.54
N PHE A 43 23.93 -2.49 -12.43
CA PHE A 43 24.48 -2.00 -11.15
C PHE A 43 24.58 -3.12 -10.14
N SER A 44 25.53 -2.95 -9.21
CA SER A 44 25.66 -3.83 -8.06
C SER A 44 25.79 -3.00 -6.79
N ILE A 45 25.02 -3.31 -5.76
CA ILE A 45 25.15 -2.70 -4.44
C ILE A 45 25.89 -3.68 -3.54
N HIS A 46 26.99 -3.22 -2.95
CA HIS A 46 27.84 -4.03 -2.07
C HIS A 46 27.51 -3.79 -0.60
N PHE A 47 27.37 -4.87 0.15
CA PHE A 47 27.03 -4.88 1.57
C PHE A 47 28.03 -5.70 2.37
N THR A 48 28.35 -5.19 3.54
CA THR A 48 29.11 -5.89 4.59
C THR A 48 28.22 -6.08 5.83
N PRO A 49 28.61 -6.93 6.80
CA PRO A 49 27.86 -7.15 8.03
C PRO A 49 27.51 -5.87 8.81
N ALA A 50 28.27 -4.79 8.64
CA ALA A 50 27.99 -3.50 9.25
C ALA A 50 26.64 -2.89 8.82
N HIS A 51 26.07 -3.33 7.70
CA HIS A 51 24.82 -2.80 7.14
C HIS A 51 23.59 -3.61 7.53
N LEU A 52 23.75 -4.67 8.33
CA LEU A 52 22.69 -5.62 8.67
C LEU A 52 21.48 -4.93 9.30
N GLU A 53 21.70 -4.07 10.30
CA GLU A 53 20.64 -3.29 10.94
C GLU A 53 19.86 -2.40 9.94
N THR A 54 20.57 -1.79 8.99
CA THR A 54 19.92 -0.94 7.96
C THR A 54 19.05 -1.77 7.02
N LEU A 55 19.53 -2.96 6.62
CA LEU A 55 18.78 -3.88 5.75
C LEU A 55 17.56 -4.46 6.45
N GLU A 56 17.66 -4.78 7.74
CA GLU A 56 16.53 -5.23 8.56
C GLU A 56 15.45 -4.15 8.69
N ASN A 57 15.85 -2.90 8.91
CA ASN A 57 14.93 -1.77 8.95
C ASN A 57 14.22 -1.55 7.59
N LEU A 58 14.96 -1.66 6.47
CA LEU A 58 14.38 -1.58 5.14
C LEU A 58 13.36 -2.70 4.90
N LEU A 59 13.71 -3.94 5.26
CA LEU A 59 12.80 -5.08 5.14
C LEU A 59 11.53 -4.90 5.97
N ALA A 60 11.65 -4.38 7.20
CA ALA A 60 10.51 -4.08 8.06
C ALA A 60 9.58 -3.03 7.42
N ALA A 61 10.14 -1.95 6.86
CA ALA A 61 9.36 -0.94 6.15
C ALA A 61 8.62 -1.51 4.94
N LEU A 62 9.28 -2.32 4.12
CA LEU A 62 8.67 -2.97 2.94
C LEU A 62 7.51 -3.90 3.34
N ARG A 63 7.65 -4.64 4.44
CA ARG A 63 6.57 -5.51 4.97
C ARG A 63 5.35 -4.72 5.40
N ILE A 64 5.53 -3.56 6.04
CA ILE A 64 4.43 -2.68 6.43
C ILE A 64 3.71 -2.15 5.18
N ILE A 65 4.45 -1.68 4.18
CA ILE A 65 3.88 -1.17 2.92
C ILE A 65 3.09 -2.26 2.21
N LYS A 66 3.63 -3.49 2.13
CA LYS A 66 2.92 -4.64 1.55
C LYS A 66 1.61 -4.94 2.27
N ALA A 67 1.63 -5.00 3.60
CA ALA A 67 0.41 -5.26 4.39
C ALA A 67 -0.65 -4.15 4.19
N GLN A 68 -0.23 -2.89 4.03
CA GLN A 68 -1.13 -1.78 3.73
C GLN A 68 -1.76 -1.92 2.33
N GLN A 69 -0.97 -2.31 1.32
CA GLN A 69 -1.49 -2.55 -0.04
C GLN A 69 -2.54 -3.66 -0.05
N GLU A 70 -2.29 -4.77 0.64
CA GLU A 70 -3.22 -5.90 0.74
C GLU A 70 -4.52 -5.51 1.48
N ALA A 71 -4.42 -4.77 2.59
CA ALA A 71 -5.58 -4.33 3.36
C ALA A 71 -6.51 -3.36 2.59
N ILE A 72 -5.96 -2.58 1.64
CA ILE A 72 -6.75 -1.70 0.77
C ILE A 72 -7.57 -2.51 -0.25
N VAL A 73 -7.05 -3.65 -0.73
CA VAL A 73 -7.75 -4.52 -1.68
C VAL A 73 -8.88 -5.30 -0.99
N ASP A 74 -8.71 -5.66 0.29
CA ASP A 74 -9.72 -6.39 1.07
C ASP A 74 -10.82 -5.50 1.67
N TYR A 75 -10.71 -4.17 1.59
CA TYR A 75 -11.74 -3.25 2.10
C TYR A 75 -12.96 -3.21 1.18
N THR A 76 -13.87 -4.17 1.36
CA THR A 76 -15.22 -4.11 0.80
C THR A 76 -16.07 -3.22 1.71
N TYR A 77 -16.58 -2.09 1.19
CA TYR A 77 -17.51 -1.24 1.92
C TYR A 77 -18.75 -2.07 2.30
N PRO A 78 -19.09 -2.23 3.60
CA PRO A 78 -20.30 -2.94 3.97
C PRO A 78 -21.51 -2.13 3.49
N GLU A 79 -22.36 -2.72 2.65
CA GLU A 79 -23.62 -2.08 2.29
C GLU A 79 -24.39 -1.72 3.56
N PRO A 80 -24.85 -0.46 3.71
CA PRO A 80 -25.64 -0.08 4.86
C PRO A 80 -26.91 -0.93 4.86
N LYS A 81 -27.09 -1.74 5.90
CA LYS A 81 -28.32 -2.50 6.12
C LYS A 81 -29.48 -1.54 6.02
N GLN A 82 -30.36 -1.72 5.03
CA GLN A 82 -31.57 -0.91 4.87
C GLN A 82 -32.30 -0.83 6.20
N THR A 83 -32.23 0.32 6.86
CA THR A 83 -33.09 0.66 7.98
C THR A 83 -34.50 0.77 7.41
N LYS A 84 -35.29 -0.30 7.57
CA LYS A 84 -36.73 -0.24 7.37
C LYS A 84 -37.29 0.72 8.42
N HIS A 85 -37.31 2.00 8.10
CA HIS A 85 -38.08 2.98 8.85
C HIS A 85 -39.54 2.59 8.71
N LEU A 86 -40.04 1.85 9.70
CA LEU A 86 -41.44 1.49 9.81
C LEU A 86 -42.19 2.77 10.20
N ILE A 87 -42.54 3.58 9.21
CA ILE A 87 -43.45 4.71 9.41
C ILE A 87 -44.79 4.10 9.80
N ARG A 88 -45.07 4.11 11.10
CA ARG A 88 -46.35 3.69 11.66
C ARG A 88 -47.38 4.74 11.23
N GLN A 89 -48.14 4.47 10.17
CA GLN A 89 -49.28 5.29 9.81
C GLN A 89 -50.34 5.15 10.91
N SER A 90 -50.42 6.13 11.80
CA SER A 90 -51.50 6.28 12.77
C SER A 90 -52.79 6.59 12.01
N LYS A 91 -53.62 5.58 11.82
CA LYS A 91 -55.01 5.72 11.36
C LYS A 91 -55.82 6.37 12.49
N MET A 92 -55.97 7.70 12.48
CA MET A 92 -56.93 8.39 13.33
C MET A 92 -58.32 8.24 12.70
N ALA A 93 -59.12 7.35 13.29
CA ALA A 93 -60.56 7.29 13.08
C ALA A 93 -61.20 8.57 13.65
N GLY A 94 -62.12 9.17 12.90
CA GLY A 94 -62.63 10.51 13.16
C GLY A 94 -63.59 10.65 14.33
N SER A 95 -63.97 11.90 14.61
CA SER A 95 -65.30 12.27 15.08
C SER A 95 -65.52 13.78 14.94
N SER A 96 -66.77 14.12 14.67
CA SER A 96 -67.43 15.40 14.38
C SER A 96 -67.11 16.60 15.27
N ALA A 97 -67.10 17.80 14.68
CA ALA A 97 -68.13 18.84 14.87
C ALA A 97 -67.71 20.13 14.13
N THR A 98 -68.51 20.56 13.16
CA THR A 98 -68.39 21.90 12.55
C THR A 98 -69.77 22.54 12.67
N GLU A 99 -69.88 23.53 13.56
CA GLU A 99 -71.03 24.43 13.61
C GLU A 99 -70.81 25.62 12.66
N PRO A 100 -71.90 26.25 12.18
CA PRO A 100 -71.90 27.07 10.97
C PRO A 100 -71.66 28.55 11.28
N ALA A 101 -71.00 29.25 10.35
CA ALA A 101 -71.06 30.71 10.29
C ALA A 101 -71.98 31.13 9.12
N THR A 102 -73.11 31.70 9.49
CA THR A 102 -74.11 32.33 8.64
C THR A 102 -73.68 33.72 8.19
N HIS A 103 -74.06 34.01 6.93
CA HIS A 103 -74.32 35.30 6.27
C HIS A 103 -73.18 36.27 5.97
#